data_AF-L8Y673-F1
#
_entry.id   AF-L8Y673-F1
#
_cell.length_a   1.000
_cell.length_b   1.000
_cell.length_c   1.000
_cell.angle_alpha   90.00
_cell.angle_beta   90.00
_cell.angle_gamma   90.00
#
_symmetry.space_group_name_H-M   'P 1'
#
loop_
_entity.id
_entity.type
_entity.pdbx_description
1 polymer ?
#
loop_
_entity_poly.entity_id
_entity_poly.type
_entity_poly.pdbx_seq_one_letter_code
_entity_poly.pdbx_strand_id
1 'polypeptide(L)'
;MERFVLGVDLFVETLWKVWTELLDVLGLDISNLSQYFSPASVANSPANSPACALLLLDIILLTYWFLSLTLGFTCSVLHLVFGRFWVVPVLLFSRSCVYILHKHEGERRHLAASMPRMARSRQLPLHWGWEEARDYDSKVFYIDHKARRTSWIDSPRQLLKPLSFADCVGDELLWGWVAGFDAQIGVYYINHINKTTQIEDPKKQWRGKQEKLLKDYLLVAQDALRTQKELYHVKQQRLALAVDD
;
A
#
# COMPACT_ATOMS: atom_id res chain seq x y z
N MET A 1 1.66 -12.20 -28.72
CA MET A 1 0.79 -11.02 -28.93
C MET A 1 0.32 -10.91 -30.38
N GLU A 2 1.14 -11.23 -31.38
CA GLU A 2 0.82 -11.05 -32.80
C GLU A 2 -0.41 -11.83 -33.29
N ARG A 3 -0.63 -13.07 -32.81
CA ARG A 3 -1.84 -13.85 -33.16
C ARG A 3 -3.14 -13.26 -32.62
N PHE A 4 -3.07 -12.49 -31.52
CA PHE A 4 -4.23 -11.83 -30.95
C PHE A 4 -4.59 -10.57 -31.76
N VAL A 5 -3.58 -9.80 -32.15
CA VAL A 5 -3.74 -8.63 -33.04
C VAL A 5 -4.33 -9.06 -34.37
N LEU A 6 -3.80 -10.13 -34.98
CA LEU A 6 -4.36 -10.70 -36.22
C LEU A 6 -5.81 -11.19 -36.06
N GLY A 7 -6.20 -11.69 -34.88
CA GLY A 7 -7.58 -12.11 -34.61
C GLY A 7 -8.54 -10.93 -34.43
N VAL A 8 -8.08 -9.84 -33.81
CA VAL A 8 -8.84 -8.59 -33.68
C VAL A 8 -8.99 -7.92 -35.04
N ASP A 9 -7.91 -7.84 -35.83
CA ASP A 9 -7.95 -7.29 -37.18
C ASP A 9 -8.94 -8.07 -38.05
N LEU A 10 -8.89 -9.40 -38.04
CA LEU A 10 -9.84 -10.24 -38.79
C LEU A 10 -11.30 -10.08 -38.31
N PHE A 11 -11.51 -9.85 -37.02
CA PHE A 11 -12.84 -9.60 -36.46
C PHE A 11 -13.38 -8.21 -36.83
N VAL A 12 -12.54 -7.18 -36.78
CA VAL A 12 -12.89 -5.82 -37.22
C VAL A 12 -13.13 -5.82 -38.72
N GLU A 13 -12.33 -6.54 -39.50
CA GLU A 13 -12.51 -6.71 -40.95
C GLU A 13 -13.84 -7.40 -41.29
N THR A 14 -14.20 -8.46 -40.56
CA THR A 14 -15.48 -9.17 -40.77
C THR A 14 -16.67 -8.33 -40.34
N LEU A 15 -16.57 -7.60 -39.22
CA LEU A 15 -17.59 -6.64 -38.79
C LEU A 15 -17.75 -5.49 -39.78
N TRP A 16 -16.65 -4.92 -40.27
CA TRP A 16 -16.63 -3.87 -41.27
C TRP A 16 -17.26 -4.35 -42.58
N LYS A 17 -16.94 -5.57 -43.00
CA LYS A 17 -17.53 -6.18 -44.20
C LYS A 17 -19.03 -6.42 -44.05
N VAL A 18 -19.48 -6.99 -42.93
CA VAL A 18 -20.91 -7.17 -42.66
C VAL A 18 -21.63 -5.83 -42.61
N TRP A 19 -20.99 -4.81 -42.03
CA TRP A 19 -21.51 -3.45 -41.98
C TRP A 19 -21.66 -2.83 -43.37
N THR A 20 -20.65 -2.92 -44.24
CA THR A 20 -20.70 -2.38 -45.59
C THR A 20 -21.73 -3.10 -46.46
N GLU A 21 -21.86 -4.43 -46.33
CA GLU A 21 -22.88 -5.22 -47.04
C GLU A 21 -24.30 -4.88 -46.55
N LEU A 22 -24.47 -4.62 -45.25
CA LEU A 22 -25.74 -4.17 -44.70
C LEU A 22 -26.11 -2.76 -45.21
N LEU A 23 -25.14 -1.85 -45.30
CA LEU A 23 -25.34 -0.53 -45.89
C LEU A 23 -25.70 -0.60 -47.37
N ASP A 24 -25.09 -1.52 -48.11
CA ASP A 24 -25.37 -1.76 -49.53
C ASP A 24 -26.79 -2.34 -49.75
N VAL A 25 -27.21 -3.30 -48.92
CA VAL A 25 -28.58 -3.83 -48.91
C VAL A 25 -29.63 -2.77 -48.55
N LEU A 26 -29.26 -1.80 -47.71
CA LEU A 26 -30.09 -0.63 -47.40
C LEU A 26 -30.09 0.43 -48.53
N GLY A 27 -29.35 0.22 -49.61
CA GLY A 27 -29.29 1.10 -50.79
C GLY A 27 -28.53 2.40 -50.55
N LEU A 28 -27.70 2.46 -49.50
CA LEU A 28 -26.94 3.66 -49.11
C LEU A 28 -25.50 3.54 -49.60
N ASP A 29 -25.28 4.04 -50.82
CA ASP A 29 -23.96 4.06 -51.45
C ASP A 29 -23.04 5.07 -50.75
N ILE A 30 -22.02 4.58 -50.04
CA ILE A 30 -21.09 5.38 -49.21
C ILE A 30 -20.41 6.49 -50.02
N SER A 31 -20.27 6.27 -51.34
CA SER A 31 -19.68 7.21 -52.29
C SER A 31 -20.53 8.46 -52.56
N ASN A 32 -21.85 8.42 -52.34
CA ASN A 32 -22.79 9.52 -52.57
C ASN A 32 -23.29 10.21 -51.28
N LEU A 33 -22.79 9.82 -50.10
CA LEU A 33 -23.15 10.45 -48.83
C LEU A 33 -22.96 11.98 -48.84
N SER A 34 -21.95 12.47 -49.55
CA SER A 34 -21.67 13.91 -49.70
C SER A 34 -22.76 14.70 -50.43
N GLN A 35 -23.55 14.05 -51.29
CA GLN A 35 -24.68 14.69 -51.99
C GLN A 35 -25.92 14.87 -51.09
N TYR A 36 -26.06 14.04 -50.05
CA TYR A 36 -27.10 14.19 -49.03
C TYR A 36 -26.79 15.29 -47.99
N PHE A 37 -25.52 15.62 -47.78
CA PHE A 37 -25.07 16.67 -46.85
C PHE A 37 -24.82 18.03 -47.50
N SER A 38 -25.04 18.17 -48.82
CA SER A 38 -24.81 19.43 -49.52
C SER A 38 -26.00 20.41 -49.31
N PRO A 39 -25.77 21.66 -48.86
CA PRO A 39 -26.87 22.60 -48.56
C PRO A 39 -27.71 22.98 -49.79
N ALA A 40 -27.23 22.71 -51.02
CA ALA A 40 -27.94 23.00 -52.26
C ALA A 40 -29.00 21.94 -52.66
N SER A 41 -28.89 20.70 -52.20
CA SER A 41 -29.90 19.64 -52.43
C SER A 41 -31.05 19.69 -51.41
N VAL A 42 -30.82 20.30 -50.24
CA VAL A 42 -31.84 20.58 -49.22
C VAL A 42 -32.78 21.73 -49.61
N ALA A 43 -32.32 22.68 -50.44
CA ALA A 43 -33.08 23.89 -50.75
C ALA A 43 -34.05 23.77 -51.95
N ASN A 44 -33.81 22.85 -52.90
CA ASN A 44 -34.54 22.81 -54.19
C ASN A 44 -35.29 21.49 -54.49
N SER A 45 -35.37 20.57 -53.54
CA SER A 45 -36.14 19.32 -53.66
C SER A 45 -36.91 19.08 -52.35
N PRO A 46 -37.94 18.21 -52.29
CA PRO A 46 -38.93 18.15 -51.22
C PRO A 46 -38.36 17.56 -49.90
N ALA A 47 -37.38 18.25 -49.32
CA ALA A 47 -36.59 17.86 -48.15
C ALA A 47 -37.28 18.21 -46.82
N ASN A 48 -38.61 18.11 -46.81
CA ASN A 48 -39.43 17.98 -45.60
C ASN A 48 -40.07 16.58 -45.55
N SER A 49 -39.67 15.67 -46.43
CA SER A 49 -40.11 14.28 -46.41
C SER A 49 -39.62 13.62 -45.12
N PRO A 50 -40.50 13.10 -44.25
CA PRO A 50 -40.11 12.42 -43.02
C PRO A 50 -39.18 11.22 -43.30
N ALA A 51 -39.16 10.70 -44.53
CA ALA A 51 -38.31 9.58 -44.93
C ALA A 51 -36.80 9.89 -44.86
N CYS A 52 -36.36 11.08 -45.28
CA CYS A 52 -34.92 11.41 -45.23
C CYS A 52 -34.43 11.60 -43.79
N ALA A 53 -35.25 12.21 -42.94
CA ALA A 53 -34.95 12.36 -41.52
C ALA A 53 -34.89 10.99 -40.80
N LEU A 54 -35.78 10.07 -41.15
CA LEU A 54 -35.76 8.70 -40.63
C LEU A 54 -34.51 7.94 -41.07
N LEU A 55 -34.10 8.05 -42.34
CA LEU A 55 -32.87 7.40 -42.82
C LEU A 55 -31.61 7.93 -42.12
N LEU A 56 -31.51 9.24 -41.87
CA LEU A 56 -30.39 9.81 -41.12
C LEU A 56 -30.37 9.35 -39.66
N LEU A 57 -31.53 9.26 -39.01
CA LEU A 57 -31.64 8.73 -37.65
C LEU A 57 -31.28 7.25 -37.60
N ASP A 58 -31.71 6.45 -38.58
CA ASP A 58 -31.36 5.04 -38.68
C ASP A 58 -29.84 4.85 -38.85
N ILE A 59 -29.19 5.64 -39.71
CA ILE A 59 -27.72 5.63 -39.88
C ILE A 59 -27.01 6.01 -38.57
N ILE A 60 -27.47 7.04 -37.87
CA ILE A 60 -26.88 7.47 -36.59
C ILE A 60 -27.07 6.37 -35.52
N LEU A 61 -28.24 5.72 -35.46
CA LEU A 61 -28.49 4.64 -34.51
C LEU A 61 -27.63 3.41 -34.80
N LEU A 62 -27.49 3.07 -36.08
CA LEU A 62 -26.69 1.94 -36.53
C LEU A 62 -25.19 2.16 -36.29
N THR A 63 -24.68 3.36 -36.56
CA THR A 63 -23.28 3.72 -36.27
C THR A 63 -23.01 3.76 -34.77
N TYR A 64 -23.94 4.26 -33.95
CA TYR A 64 -23.84 4.20 -32.50
C TYR A 64 -23.84 2.76 -31.98
N TRP A 65 -24.72 1.89 -32.52
CA TRP A 65 -24.76 0.47 -32.16
C TRP A 65 -23.44 -0.24 -32.48
N PHE A 66 -22.85 0.04 -33.64
CA PHE A 66 -21.55 -0.50 -34.05
C PHE A 66 -20.40 0.01 -33.16
N LEU A 67 -20.37 1.31 -32.85
CA LEU A 67 -19.37 1.89 -31.96
C LEU A 67 -19.50 1.31 -30.54
N SER A 68 -20.71 1.09 -30.05
CA SER A 68 -20.96 0.49 -28.75
C SER A 68 -20.52 -0.98 -28.69
N LEU A 69 -20.70 -1.74 -29.78
CA LEU A 69 -20.30 -3.15 -29.85
C LEU A 69 -18.77 -3.29 -29.86
N THR A 70 -18.08 -2.46 -30.64
CA THR A 70 -16.61 -2.46 -30.72
C THR A 70 -15.96 -1.99 -29.42
N LEU A 71 -16.52 -0.94 -28.80
CA LEU A 71 -16.04 -0.42 -27.51
C LEU A 71 -16.34 -1.39 -26.36
N GLY A 72 -17.48 -2.09 -26.40
CA GLY A 72 -17.82 -3.16 -25.46
C GLY A 72 -16.91 -4.37 -25.57
N PHE A 73 -16.61 -4.83 -26.80
CA PHE A 73 -15.71 -5.96 -27.03
C PHE A 73 -14.27 -5.65 -26.58
N THR A 74 -13.75 -4.48 -26.95
CA THR A 74 -12.40 -4.05 -26.52
C THR A 74 -12.30 -3.87 -25.01
N CYS A 75 -13.32 -3.30 -24.37
CA CYS A 75 -13.39 -3.19 -22.91
C CYS A 75 -13.45 -4.57 -22.23
N SER A 76 -14.23 -5.51 -22.79
CA SER A 76 -14.34 -6.88 -22.27
C SER A 76 -13.04 -7.67 -22.41
N VAL A 77 -12.35 -7.55 -23.55
CA VAL A 77 -11.00 -8.09 -23.76
C VAL A 77 -10.01 -7.46 -22.78
N LEU A 78 -10.03 -6.13 -22.63
CA LEU A 78 -9.16 -5.42 -21.70
C LEU A 78 -9.40 -5.92 -20.28
N HIS A 79 -10.66 -6.12 -19.89
CA HIS A 79 -11.01 -6.68 -18.59
C HIS A 79 -10.58 -8.15 -18.45
N LEU A 80 -10.61 -8.95 -19.51
CA LEU A 80 -10.18 -10.35 -19.49
C LEU A 80 -8.64 -10.47 -19.39
N VAL A 81 -7.91 -9.58 -20.07
CA VAL A 81 -6.45 -9.49 -20.04
C VAL A 81 -5.97 -8.84 -18.74
N PHE A 82 -6.44 -7.65 -18.38
CA PHE A 82 -6.00 -6.94 -17.17
C PHE A 82 -6.62 -7.51 -15.90
N GLY A 83 -7.87 -7.96 -15.93
CA GLY A 83 -8.54 -8.56 -14.77
C GLY A 83 -7.86 -9.84 -14.32
N ARG A 84 -7.44 -10.74 -15.23
CA ARG A 84 -6.70 -11.94 -14.83
C ARG A 84 -5.27 -11.64 -14.35
N PHE A 85 -4.63 -10.60 -14.91
CA PHE A 85 -3.26 -10.25 -14.56
C PHE A 85 -3.11 -9.44 -13.26
N TRP A 86 -4.15 -8.72 -12.80
CA TRP A 86 -4.14 -8.04 -11.50
C TRP A 86 -4.80 -8.85 -10.38
N VAL A 87 -5.78 -9.71 -10.70
CA VAL A 87 -6.44 -10.56 -9.71
C VAL A 87 -5.49 -11.58 -9.11
N VAL A 88 -4.55 -12.14 -9.89
CA VAL A 88 -3.59 -13.12 -9.34
C VAL A 88 -2.64 -12.48 -8.32
N PRO A 89 -1.94 -11.36 -8.59
CA PRO A 89 -1.14 -10.67 -7.59
C PRO A 89 -1.95 -10.16 -6.39
N VAL A 90 -3.15 -9.61 -6.61
CA VAL A 90 -4.00 -9.10 -5.52
C VAL A 90 -4.53 -10.23 -4.63
N LEU A 91 -4.91 -11.38 -5.21
CA LEU A 91 -5.32 -12.55 -4.44
C LEU A 91 -4.13 -13.21 -3.75
N LEU A 92 -2.95 -13.26 -4.38
CA LEU A 92 -1.73 -13.76 -3.75
C LEU A 92 -1.29 -12.83 -2.62
N PHE A 93 -1.38 -11.51 -2.78
CA PHE A 93 -1.10 -10.53 -1.74
C PHE A 93 -2.12 -10.62 -0.61
N SER A 94 -3.41 -10.75 -0.93
CA SER A 94 -4.48 -10.97 0.06
C SER A 94 -4.27 -12.27 0.84
N ARG A 95 -4.01 -13.40 0.16
CA ARG A 95 -3.70 -14.68 0.82
C ARG A 95 -2.40 -14.61 1.62
N SER A 96 -1.41 -13.84 1.16
CA SER A 96 -0.16 -13.60 1.89
C SER A 96 -0.41 -12.76 3.15
N CYS A 97 -1.19 -11.68 3.07
CA CYS A 97 -1.59 -10.87 4.22
C CYS A 97 -2.41 -11.69 5.22
N VAL A 98 -3.37 -12.49 4.76
CA VAL A 98 -4.15 -13.39 5.62
C VAL A 98 -3.26 -14.47 6.21
N TYR A 99 -2.29 -15.03 5.47
CA TYR A 99 -1.33 -16.00 6.00
C TYR A 99 -0.39 -15.38 7.04
N ILE A 100 0.14 -14.17 6.82
CA ILE A 100 0.99 -13.45 7.76
C ILE A 100 0.19 -13.08 9.01
N LEU A 101 -1.04 -12.59 8.86
CA LEU A 101 -1.93 -12.29 9.98
C LEU A 101 -2.31 -13.56 10.75
N HIS A 102 -2.65 -14.65 10.07
CA HIS A 102 -2.98 -15.93 10.70
C HIS A 102 -1.74 -16.59 11.33
N LYS A 103 -0.54 -16.38 10.78
CA LYS A 103 0.72 -16.85 11.37
C LYS A 103 1.06 -16.05 12.62
N HIS A 104 0.92 -14.72 12.59
CA HIS A 104 1.12 -13.88 13.77
C HIS A 104 0.01 -14.06 14.81
N GLU A 105 -1.22 -14.29 14.40
CA GLU A 105 -2.34 -14.58 15.31
C GLU A 105 -2.25 -16.01 15.83
N GLY A 106 -1.74 -16.95 15.03
CA GLY A 106 -1.37 -18.30 15.44
C GLY A 106 -0.26 -18.28 16.48
N GLU A 107 0.87 -17.63 16.22
CA GLU A 107 1.94 -17.44 17.23
C GLU A 107 1.42 -16.71 18.47
N ARG A 108 0.63 -15.64 18.30
CA ARG A 108 0.03 -14.92 19.44
C ARG A 108 -0.98 -15.76 20.20
N ARG A 109 -1.77 -16.61 19.55
CA ARG A 109 -2.70 -17.54 20.19
C ARG A 109 -1.98 -18.74 20.78
N HIS A 110 -0.88 -19.21 20.22
CA HIS A 110 -0.03 -20.24 20.82
C HIS A 110 0.70 -19.67 22.06
N LEU A 111 1.13 -18.41 22.02
CA LEU A 111 1.70 -17.70 23.18
C LEU A 111 0.62 -17.29 24.21
N ALA A 112 -0.60 -16.94 23.78
CA ALA A 112 -1.71 -16.55 24.65
C ALA A 112 -2.51 -17.74 25.20
N ALA A 113 -2.56 -18.88 24.49
CA ALA A 113 -3.17 -20.12 24.96
C ALA A 113 -2.20 -20.97 25.79
N SER A 114 -0.89 -20.75 25.66
CA SER A 114 0.10 -21.22 26.63
C SER A 114 0.28 -20.28 27.82
N MET A 115 -0.33 -19.09 27.79
CA MET A 115 -0.58 -18.29 28.99
C MET A 115 -1.80 -18.86 29.71
N PRO A 116 -1.65 -19.52 30.87
CA PRO A 116 -2.81 -19.70 31.71
C PRO A 116 -3.27 -18.31 32.17
N ARG A 117 -4.55 -18.20 32.52
CA ARG A 117 -5.21 -17.08 33.24
C ARG A 117 -4.50 -16.57 34.51
N MET A 118 -3.26 -17.00 34.78
CA MET A 118 -2.40 -16.74 35.94
C MET A 118 -1.54 -15.46 35.84
N ALA A 119 -1.67 -14.65 34.80
CA ALA A 119 -0.93 -13.37 34.68
C ALA A 119 -1.26 -12.35 35.81
N ARG A 120 -2.19 -12.67 36.72
CA ARG A 120 -2.53 -11.86 37.90
C ARG A 120 -1.86 -12.32 39.20
N SER A 121 -1.16 -13.46 39.20
CA SER A 121 -0.50 -14.03 40.38
C SER A 121 1.00 -14.15 40.15
N ARG A 122 1.80 -13.63 41.09
CA ARG A 122 3.28 -13.56 41.11
C ARG A 122 4.03 -14.92 41.04
N GLN A 123 3.41 -15.99 40.57
CA GLN A 123 3.93 -17.36 40.57
C GLN A 123 3.86 -17.94 39.16
N LEU A 124 4.71 -17.43 38.26
CA LEU A 124 5.07 -18.22 37.08
C LEU A 124 6.23 -19.12 37.54
N PRO A 125 6.12 -20.47 37.45
CA PRO A 125 7.22 -21.34 37.83
C PRO A 125 8.43 -21.02 36.94
N LEU A 126 9.57 -20.81 37.59
CA LEU A 126 10.82 -20.50 36.91
C LEU A 126 11.14 -21.63 35.90
N HIS A 127 11.62 -21.28 34.71
CA HIS A 127 11.95 -22.29 33.68
C HIS A 127 12.97 -23.31 34.19
N TRP A 128 12.95 -24.52 33.63
CA TRP A 128 13.77 -25.61 34.14
C TRP A 128 15.28 -25.30 34.07
N GLY A 129 15.95 -25.28 35.22
CA GLY A 129 17.36 -24.89 35.36
C GLY A 129 17.59 -23.45 35.83
N TRP A 130 16.54 -22.68 36.10
CA TRP A 130 16.66 -21.38 36.76
C TRP A 130 16.26 -21.48 38.23
N GLU A 131 16.94 -20.72 39.09
CA GLU A 131 16.66 -20.60 40.52
C GLU A 131 16.58 -19.12 40.94
N GLU A 132 15.63 -18.77 41.80
CA GLU A 132 15.53 -17.44 42.41
C GLU A 132 16.28 -17.45 43.74
N ALA A 133 17.26 -16.57 43.88
CA ALA A 133 18.05 -16.39 45.10
C ALA A 133 17.96 -14.93 45.57
N ARG A 134 18.31 -14.68 46.82
CA ARG A 134 18.35 -13.33 47.40
C ARG A 134 19.74 -13.02 47.90
N ASP A 135 20.18 -11.81 47.59
CA ASP A 135 21.45 -11.28 48.09
C ASP A 135 21.31 -10.83 49.55
N TYR A 136 22.42 -10.48 50.21
CA TYR A 136 22.46 -9.96 51.58
C TYR A 136 21.55 -8.73 51.78
N ASP A 137 21.42 -7.90 50.73
CA ASP A 137 20.53 -6.74 50.70
C ASP A 137 19.05 -7.10 50.44
N SER A 138 18.69 -8.39 50.54
CA SER A 138 17.37 -8.93 50.21
C SER A 138 16.91 -8.66 48.77
N LYS A 139 17.83 -8.29 47.88
CA LYS A 139 17.56 -8.09 46.45
C LYS A 139 17.47 -9.45 45.76
N VAL A 140 16.42 -9.64 44.99
CA VAL A 140 16.20 -10.88 44.23
C VAL A 140 17.10 -10.91 43.01
N PHE A 141 17.80 -12.02 42.80
CA PHE A 141 18.56 -12.32 41.60
C PHE A 141 18.27 -13.76 41.13
N TYR A 142 18.58 -14.03 39.88
CA TYR A 142 18.29 -15.31 39.23
C TYR A 142 19.58 -16.03 38.85
N ILE A 143 19.63 -17.33 39.12
CA ILE A 143 20.75 -18.22 38.83
C ILE A 143 20.32 -19.14 37.68
N ASP A 144 21.06 -19.09 36.57
CA ASP A 144 20.92 -20.03 35.46
C ASP A 144 21.93 -21.17 35.66
N HIS A 145 21.44 -22.34 36.06
CA HIS A 145 22.24 -23.56 36.27
C HIS A 145 22.76 -24.17 34.97
N LYS A 146 22.07 -23.95 33.84
CA LYS A 146 22.49 -24.47 32.52
C LYS A 146 23.65 -23.66 31.96
N ALA A 147 23.55 -22.32 32.03
CA ALA A 147 24.61 -21.43 31.57
C ALA A 147 25.66 -21.11 32.65
N ARG A 148 25.44 -21.54 33.91
CA ARG A 148 26.26 -21.21 35.09
C ARG A 148 26.50 -19.70 35.23
N ARG A 149 25.42 -18.92 35.13
CA ARG A 149 25.46 -17.45 35.22
C ARG A 149 24.42 -16.92 36.19
N THR A 150 24.70 -15.76 36.78
CA THR A 150 23.74 -15.00 37.58
C THR A 150 23.26 -13.78 36.81
N SER A 151 21.99 -13.43 36.99
CA SER A 151 21.36 -12.31 36.29
C SER A 151 20.33 -11.64 37.20
N TRP A 152 20.25 -10.31 37.11
CA TRP A 152 19.20 -9.53 37.77
C TRP A 152 17.87 -9.55 37.00
N ILE A 153 17.82 -10.20 35.84
CA ILE A 153 16.68 -10.21 34.93
C ILE A 153 16.04 -11.60 34.87
N ASP A 154 14.74 -11.68 35.17
CA ASP A 154 13.94 -12.91 35.15
C ASP A 154 13.64 -13.39 33.71
N SER A 155 14.22 -14.52 33.29
CA SER A 155 14.19 -15.07 31.91
C SER A 155 12.78 -15.30 31.30
N PRO A 156 11.81 -15.94 31.99
CA PRO A 156 10.43 -16.09 31.50
C PRO A 156 9.71 -14.75 31.31
N ARG A 157 9.96 -13.76 32.18
CA ARG A 157 9.34 -12.43 32.08
C ARG A 157 9.92 -11.60 30.94
N GLN A 158 11.05 -12.01 30.36
CA GLN A 158 11.64 -11.36 29.19
C GLN A 158 10.74 -11.51 27.96
N LEU A 159 10.05 -12.65 27.82
CA LEU A 159 9.18 -12.92 26.68
C LEU A 159 7.94 -12.02 26.63
N LEU A 160 7.57 -11.43 27.77
CA LEU A 160 6.41 -10.56 27.93
C LEU A 160 6.75 -9.08 27.91
N LYS A 161 8.04 -8.73 27.97
CA LYS A 161 8.48 -7.34 27.92
C LYS A 161 8.59 -6.85 26.48
N PRO A 162 8.30 -5.55 26.23
CA PRO A 162 8.46 -4.96 24.92
C PRO A 162 9.92 -5.06 24.44
N LEU A 163 10.08 -5.41 23.16
CA LEU A 163 11.37 -5.58 22.50
C LEU A 163 11.95 -4.25 22.01
N SER A 164 11.09 -3.25 21.75
CA SER A 164 11.48 -1.91 21.29
C SER A 164 10.81 -0.82 22.13
N PHE A 165 11.48 0.32 22.32
CA PHE A 165 10.95 1.47 23.07
C PHE A 165 9.62 1.98 22.48
N ALA A 166 9.34 1.64 21.22
CA ALA A 166 8.08 1.92 20.54
C ALA A 166 6.88 1.10 21.09
N ASP A 167 7.13 -0.09 21.64
CA ASP A 167 6.09 -1.01 22.13
C ASP A 167 5.80 -0.85 23.63
N CYS A 168 6.53 0.04 24.32
CA CYS A 168 6.32 0.32 25.74
C CYS A 168 5.02 1.13 25.96
N VAL A 169 4.09 0.59 26.75
CA VAL A 169 2.86 1.29 27.15
C VAL A 169 2.93 1.69 28.62
N GLY A 170 2.61 2.96 28.93
CA GLY A 170 2.58 3.48 30.30
C GLY A 170 3.96 3.48 30.98
N ASP A 171 4.01 2.91 32.18
CA ASP A 171 5.21 2.86 33.04
C ASP A 171 6.12 1.67 32.76
N GLU A 172 5.76 0.82 31.80
CA GLU A 172 6.60 -0.31 31.40
C GLU A 172 7.88 0.18 30.72
N LEU A 173 8.97 -0.52 31.01
CA LEU A 173 10.31 -0.22 30.54
C LEU A 173 10.85 -1.42 29.78
N LEU A 174 11.75 -1.17 28.83
CA LEU A 174 12.28 -2.21 27.97
C LEU A 174 12.97 -3.33 28.70
N TRP A 175 13.14 -4.44 27.97
CA TRP A 175 13.99 -5.52 28.41
C TRP A 175 15.37 -5.02 28.88
N GLY A 176 15.80 -5.50 30.04
CA GLY A 176 17.05 -5.09 30.68
C GLY A 176 17.01 -3.74 31.42
N TRP A 177 15.94 -2.96 31.30
CA TRP A 177 15.79 -1.71 32.05
C TRP A 177 14.93 -1.88 33.30
N VAL A 178 15.35 -1.23 34.38
CA VAL A 178 14.66 -1.22 35.68
C VAL A 178 14.65 0.22 36.22
N ALA A 179 13.50 0.65 36.72
CA ALA A 179 13.39 1.87 37.49
C ALA A 179 13.75 1.57 38.95
N GLY A 180 14.74 2.30 39.47
CA GLY A 180 15.11 2.34 40.88
C GLY A 180 14.61 3.63 41.52
N PHE A 181 14.49 3.61 42.85
CA PHE A 181 14.22 4.80 43.63
C PHE A 181 15.32 4.94 44.68
N ASP A 182 15.89 6.12 44.76
CA ASP A 182 16.81 6.53 45.82
C ASP A 182 16.24 7.77 46.51
N ALA A 183 16.34 7.84 47.83
CA ALA A 183 15.76 8.92 48.62
C ALA A 183 16.39 10.29 48.34
N GLN A 184 17.65 10.32 47.89
CA GLN A 184 18.39 11.56 47.63
C GLN A 184 18.22 12.06 46.18
N ILE A 185 18.19 11.14 45.22
CA ILE A 185 18.23 11.45 43.78
C ILE A 185 16.82 11.35 43.15
N GLY A 186 15.92 10.61 43.78
CA GLY A 186 14.59 10.30 43.26
C GLY A 186 14.60 9.06 42.36
N VAL A 187 13.73 9.06 41.35
CA VAL A 187 13.62 7.93 40.41
C VAL A 187 14.80 7.98 39.43
N TYR A 188 15.47 6.85 39.28
CA TYR A 188 16.57 6.68 38.32
C TYR A 188 16.41 5.36 37.57
N TYR A 189 17.10 5.24 36.44
CA TYR A 189 16.95 4.12 35.51
C TYR A 189 18.27 3.36 35.39
N ILE A 190 18.19 2.03 35.54
CA ILE A 190 19.32 1.11 35.47
C ILE A 190 19.17 0.27 34.21
N ASN A 191 20.20 0.25 33.38
CA ASN A 191 20.33 -0.64 32.24
C ASN A 191 21.23 -1.83 32.60
N HIS A 192 20.64 -3.00 32.79
CA HIS A 192 21.35 -4.22 33.16
C HIS A 192 22.08 -4.90 31.99
N ILE A 193 21.85 -4.47 30.74
CA ILE A 193 22.57 -4.96 29.55
C ILE A 193 23.90 -4.22 29.44
N ASN A 194 23.83 -2.88 29.42
CA ASN A 194 24.99 -2.02 29.26
C ASN A 194 25.70 -1.71 30.58
N LYS A 195 25.13 -2.14 31.71
CA LYS A 195 25.62 -1.86 33.07
C LYS A 195 25.76 -0.37 33.35
N THR A 196 24.82 0.42 32.85
CA THR A 196 24.79 1.89 33.05
C THR A 196 23.63 2.31 33.93
N THR A 197 23.79 3.43 34.63
CA THR A 197 22.72 4.10 35.38
C THR A 197 22.53 5.51 34.82
N GLN A 198 21.30 5.99 34.80
CA GLN A 198 20.96 7.33 34.32
C GLN A 198 19.75 7.88 35.05
N ILE A 199 19.69 9.21 35.19
CA ILE A 199 18.58 9.90 35.85
C ILE A 199 17.41 10.10 34.87
N GLU A 200 17.70 10.41 33.61
CA GLU A 200 16.66 10.70 32.62
C GLU A 200 15.97 9.43 32.09
N ASP A 201 14.66 9.51 31.89
CA ASP A 201 13.87 8.40 31.35
C ASP A 201 14.38 8.01 29.94
N PRO A 202 14.83 6.75 29.74
CA PRO A 202 15.31 6.29 28.46
C PRO A 202 14.24 6.39 27.35
N LYS A 203 12.94 6.28 27.68
CA LYS A 203 11.85 6.48 26.72
C LYS A 203 11.82 7.91 26.20
N LYS A 204 12.05 8.89 27.09
CA LYS A 204 12.09 10.31 26.73
C LYS A 204 13.29 10.61 25.84
N GLN A 205 14.46 10.08 26.19
CA GLN A 205 15.67 10.23 25.38
C GLN A 205 15.48 9.62 23.99
N TRP A 206 14.89 8.43 23.90
CA TRP A 206 14.61 7.77 22.63
C TRP A 206 13.65 8.59 21.77
N ARG A 207 12.53 9.07 22.34
CA ARG A 207 11.58 9.96 21.64
C ARG A 207 12.27 11.23 21.12
N GLY A 208 13.11 11.87 21.92
CA GLY A 208 13.85 13.06 21.50
C GLY A 208 14.81 12.79 20.33
N LYS A 209 15.50 11.63 20.33
CA LYS A 209 16.34 11.23 19.20
C LYS A 209 15.53 10.98 17.93
N GLN A 210 14.38 10.32 18.05
CA GLN A 210 13.48 10.09 16.90
C GLN A 210 12.95 11.40 16.32
N GLU A 211 12.51 12.32 17.19
CA GLU A 211 12.02 13.62 16.78
C GLU A 211 13.10 14.45 16.07
N LYS A 212 14.32 14.45 16.61
CA LYS A 212 15.46 15.14 15.98
C LYS A 212 15.74 14.57 14.59
N LEU A 213 15.82 13.25 14.47
CA LEU A 213 16.07 12.59 13.19
C LEU A 213 14.98 12.95 12.16
N LEU A 214 13.71 12.93 12.57
CA LEU A 214 12.60 13.30 11.68
C LEU A 214 12.69 14.76 11.23
N LYS A 215 13.06 15.68 12.13
CA LYS A 215 13.29 17.09 11.81
C LYS A 215 14.43 17.25 10.80
N ASP A 216 15.55 16.56 11.01
CA ASP A 216 16.71 16.61 10.13
C ASP A 216 16.33 16.12 8.71
N TYR A 217 15.57 15.02 8.61
CA TYR A 217 15.05 14.54 7.33
C TYR A 217 14.11 15.54 6.65
N LEU A 218 13.21 16.16 7.40
CA LEU A 218 12.27 17.14 6.87
C LEU A 218 12.99 18.37 6.31
N LEU A 219 14.03 18.84 6.99
CA LEU A 219 14.86 19.96 6.51
C LEU A 219 15.57 19.61 5.20
N VAL A 220 16.21 18.45 5.13
CA VAL A 220 16.90 18.00 3.91
C VAL A 220 15.92 17.86 2.74
N ALA A 221 14.74 17.30 2.98
CA ALA A 221 13.70 17.18 1.95
C ALA A 221 13.22 18.55 1.47
N GLN A 222 13.07 19.52 2.37
CA GLN A 222 12.66 20.87 2.04
C GLN A 222 13.72 21.62 1.21
N ASP A 223 14.99 21.48 1.56
CA ASP A 223 16.10 22.07 0.81
C ASP A 223 16.25 21.43 -0.59
N ALA A 224 16.07 20.11 -0.69
CA ALA A 224 16.05 19.42 -1.97
C ALA A 224 14.91 19.92 -2.87
N LEU A 225 13.71 20.10 -2.32
CA LEU A 225 12.57 20.67 -3.04
C LEU A 225 12.82 22.11 -3.50
N ARG A 226 13.43 22.94 -2.64
CA ARG A 226 13.80 24.32 -3.00
C ARG A 226 14.77 24.35 -4.17
N THR A 227 15.82 23.53 -4.10
CA THR A 227 16.83 23.41 -5.17
C THR A 227 16.20 22.95 -6.48
N GLN A 228 15.30 21.97 -6.44
CA GLN A 228 14.56 21.50 -7.63
C GLN A 228 13.70 22.61 -8.24
N LYS A 229 13.05 23.43 -7.39
CA LYS A 229 12.22 24.55 -7.84
C LYS A 229 13.07 25.64 -8.52
N GLU A 230 14.21 25.98 -7.95
CA GLU A 230 15.16 26.94 -8.55
C GLU A 230 15.69 26.44 -9.89
N LEU A 231 16.11 25.17 -9.96
CA LEU A 231 16.57 24.55 -11.19
C LEU A 231 15.49 24.55 -12.27
N TYR A 232 14.24 24.22 -11.91
CA TYR A 232 13.11 24.29 -12.82
C TYR A 232 12.92 25.70 -13.36
N HIS A 233 12.99 26.72 -12.50
CA HIS A 233 12.81 28.10 -12.91
C HIS A 233 13.91 28.57 -13.88
N VAL A 234 15.16 28.23 -13.60
CA VAL A 234 16.30 28.51 -14.51
C VAL A 234 16.11 27.81 -15.85
N LYS A 235 15.64 26.57 -15.87
CA LYS A 235 15.36 25.85 -17.13
C LYS A 235 14.26 26.53 -17.95
N GLN A 236 13.20 27.01 -17.31
CA GLN A 236 12.13 27.76 -17.99
C GLN A 236 12.66 29.07 -18.59
N GLN A 237 13.48 29.81 -17.85
CA GLN A 237 14.11 31.03 -18.37
C GLN A 237 15.01 30.76 -19.58
N ARG A 238 15.84 29.72 -19.52
CA ARG A 238 16.71 29.32 -20.65
C ARG A 238 15.90 28.89 -21.88
N LEU A 239 14.79 28.20 -21.67
CA LEU A 239 13.89 27.80 -22.75
C LEU A 239 13.26 29.02 -23.42
N ALA A 240 12.79 30.01 -22.64
CA ALA A 240 12.21 31.24 -23.18
C ALA A 240 13.21 32.01 -24.04
N LEU A 241 14.45 32.20 -23.55
CA LEU A 241 15.50 32.87 -24.32
C LEU A 241 15.84 32.13 -25.63
N ALA A 242 15.86 30.80 -25.62
CA ALA A 242 16.15 30.00 -26.82
C ALA A 242 15.02 29.98 -27.85
N VAL A 243 13.81 30.41 -27.49
CA VAL A 243 12.68 30.58 -28.42
C VAL A 243 12.70 31.97 -29.06
N ASP A 244 13.31 32.95 -28.39
CA ASP A 244 13.41 34.33 -28.86
C ASP A 244 14.60 34.57 -29.82
N ASP A 245 15.62 33.69 -29.82
CA ASP A 245 16.78 33.66 -30.75
C ASP A 245 16.50 32.90 -32.06
#